data_AF-A0AAD4ZN43-F1
#
_entry.id   AF-A0AAD4ZN43-F1
#
_cell.length_a   1.000
_cell.length_b   1.000
_cell.length_c   1.000
_cell.angle_alpha   90.00
_cell.angle_beta   90.00
_cell.angle_gamma   90.00
#
_symmetry.space_group_name_H-M   'P 1'
#
loop_
_entity.id
_entity.type
_entity.pdbx_description
1 polymer ?
#
loop_
_entity_poly.entity_id
_entity_poly.type
_entity_poly.pdbx_seq_one_letter_code
_entity_poly.pdbx_strand_id
1 'polypeptide(L)'
;MIETVRKVKIKDDLVQVNCTSFKETVDQDDNPQNIEEFIDTAQPAPPQMEEGGHATIDDLQEINLGIVDSPNPIFFNASLTPQELEEYTQLWQEYRDVFAWSYQDMPSLDPNIAVHKLGILYKAR
;
A
#
# COMPACT_ATOMS: atom_id res chain seq x y z
N MET A 1 8.03 26.70 -3.89
CA MET A 1 7.43 25.60 -4.69
C MET A 1 6.83 26.23 -5.93
N ILE A 2 7.24 25.79 -7.13
CA ILE A 2 6.65 26.27 -8.38
C ILE A 2 5.96 25.08 -9.03
N GLU A 3 4.66 25.20 -9.21
CA GLU A 3 3.88 24.25 -10.02
C GLU A 3 3.95 24.70 -11.47
N THR A 4 4.39 23.81 -12.35
CA THR A 4 4.42 24.08 -13.79
C THR A 4 3.77 22.92 -14.52
N VAL A 5 2.76 23.24 -15.33
CA VAL A 5 2.08 22.25 -16.17
C VAL A 5 2.86 22.10 -17.47
N ARG A 6 3.37 20.89 -17.73
CA ARG A 6 4.06 20.55 -18.99
C ARG A 6 3.27 19.48 -19.74
N LYS A 7 3.21 19.60 -21.07
CA LYS A 7 2.65 18.56 -21.95
C LYS A 7 3.76 17.59 -22.32
N VAL A 8 3.62 16.32 -21.93
CA VAL A 8 4.56 15.25 -22.24
C VAL A 8 3.90 14.26 -23.19
N LYS A 9 4.61 13.86 -24.24
CA LYS A 9 4.15 12.87 -25.20
C LYS A 9 4.40 11.47 -24.64
N ILE A 10 3.34 10.71 -24.39
CA ILE A 10 3.42 9.32 -23.95
C ILE A 10 2.64 8.48 -24.96
N LYS A 11 3.32 7.54 -25.65
CA LYS A 11 2.72 6.59 -26.59
C LYS A 11 1.68 7.23 -27.52
N ASP A 12 2.14 8.21 -28.30
CA ASP A 12 1.36 8.99 -29.26
C ASP A 12 0.28 9.94 -28.72
N ASP A 13 0.12 10.07 -27.40
CA ASP A 13 -0.79 11.02 -26.78
C ASP A 13 -0.06 12.11 -25.99
N LEU A 14 -0.53 13.36 -26.11
CA LEU A 14 0.00 14.48 -25.32
C LEU A 14 -0.75 14.55 -23.99
N VAL A 15 -0.08 14.12 -22.92
CA VAL A 15 -0.63 14.15 -21.57
C VAL A 15 -0.10 15.38 -20.83
N GLN A 16 -0.98 16.16 -20.20
CA GLN A 16 -0.56 17.25 -19.30
C GLN A 16 -0.23 16.67 -17.94
N VAL A 17 1.01 16.88 -17.50
CA VAL A 17 1.46 16.53 -16.15
C VAL A 17 1.75 17.81 -15.38
N ASN A 18 1.26 17.87 -14.14
CA ASN A 18 1.64 18.93 -13.22
C ASN A 18 2.88 18.46 -12.47
N CYS A 19 3.99 19.16 -12.66
CA CYS A 19 5.24 18.82 -12.01
C CYS A 19 5.54 19.89 -10.96
N THR A 20 5.57 19.46 -9.70
CA THR A 20 5.81 20.33 -8.55
C THR A 20 7.31 20.33 -8.27
N SER A 21 8.01 21.38 -8.70
CA SER A 21 9.45 21.50 -8.50
C SER A 21 9.75 22.35 -7.26
N PHE A 22 10.64 21.85 -6.42
CA PHE A 22 11.28 22.63 -5.38
C PHE A 22 12.47 23.39 -5.98
N LYS A 23 12.43 24.72 -5.90
CA LYS A 23 13.63 25.52 -6.08
C LYS A 23 14.41 25.44 -4.79
N GLU A 24 15.43 24.60 -4.75
CA GLU A 24 16.44 24.65 -3.70
C GLU A 24 17.24 25.94 -3.92
N THR A 25 17.13 26.89 -2.98
CA THR A 25 18.01 28.05 -2.96
C THR A 25 19.34 27.60 -2.38
N VAL A 26 20.27 27.23 -3.26
CA VAL A 26 21.67 27.09 -2.91
C VAL A 26 22.26 28.50 -2.85
N ASP A 27 22.82 28.88 -1.70
CA ASP A 27 23.52 30.15 -1.52
C ASP A 27 24.63 30.33 -2.57
N GLN A 28 24.74 31.57 -3.07
CA GLN A 28 25.50 31.97 -4.26
C GLN A 28 27.01 31.63 -4.21
N ASP A 29 27.52 31.00 -5.27
CA ASP A 29 28.84 31.32 -5.82
C ASP A 29 28.76 31.24 -7.36
N ASP A 30 29.23 32.30 -8.02
CA ASP A 30 29.00 32.61 -9.43
C ASP A 30 29.82 31.69 -10.37
N ASN A 31 29.15 30.76 -11.05
CA ASN A 31 29.60 30.28 -12.37
C ASN A 31 28.42 29.76 -13.21
N PRO A 32 27.98 30.50 -14.26
CA PRO A 32 26.87 30.10 -15.11
C PRO A 32 27.38 29.17 -16.21
N GLN A 33 27.86 27.98 -15.84
CA GLN A 33 28.16 26.95 -16.83
C GLN A 33 27.54 25.62 -16.40
N ASN A 34 26.50 25.28 -17.15
CA ASN A 34 25.90 23.97 -17.22
C ASN A 34 25.02 23.59 -16.02
N ILE A 35 23.84 24.21 -15.96
CA ILE A 35 22.66 23.52 -15.42
C ILE A 35 22.33 22.45 -16.47
N GLU A 36 23.12 21.39 -16.50
CA GLU A 36 22.77 20.20 -17.24
C GLU A 36 21.49 19.74 -16.57
N GLU A 37 20.38 19.93 -17.28
CA GLU A 37 19.07 19.43 -16.89
C GLU A 37 19.31 17.94 -16.61
N PHE A 38 19.44 17.58 -15.33
CA PHE A 38 19.45 16.20 -14.87
C PHE A 38 18.02 15.72 -15.05
N ILE A 39 17.60 15.63 -16.31
CA ILE A 39 16.45 14.87 -16.72
C ILE A 39 16.92 13.46 -16.44
N ASP A 40 16.63 12.98 -15.23
CA ASP A 40 16.67 11.57 -14.91
C ASP A 40 15.69 10.91 -15.88
N THR A 41 16.22 10.48 -17.03
CA THR A 41 15.43 9.81 -18.04
C THR A 41 15.08 8.46 -17.46
N ALA A 42 13.87 8.40 -16.88
CA ALA A 42 13.34 7.20 -16.27
C ALA A 42 13.50 6.03 -17.24
N GLN A 43 14.38 5.08 -16.89
CA GLN A 43 14.53 3.87 -17.67
C GLN A 43 13.24 3.04 -17.52
N PRO A 44 12.77 2.39 -18.60
CA PRO A 44 11.63 1.49 -18.50
C PRO A 44 11.94 0.40 -17.47
N ALA A 45 10.97 0.11 -16.61
CA ALA A 45 11.11 -0.94 -15.61
C ALA A 45 11.48 -2.28 -16.32
N PRO A 46 12.33 -3.12 -15.71
CA PRO A 46 12.62 -4.45 -16.22
C PRO A 46 11.32 -5.24 -16.48
N PRO A 47 11.23 -6.04 -17.56
CA PRO A 47 10.03 -6.84 -17.88
C PRO A 47 9.63 -7.81 -16.75
N GLN A 48 10.58 -8.19 -15.90
CA GLN A 48 10.34 -9.01 -14.71
C GLN A 48 9.43 -8.34 -13.66
N MET A 49 9.22 -7.03 -13.76
CA MET A 49 8.25 -6.29 -12.94
C MET A 49 6.86 -6.21 -13.58
N GLU A 50 6.71 -6.62 -14.85
CA GLU A 50 5.41 -6.67 -15.56
C GLU A 50 4.69 -8.02 -15.36
N GLU A 51 5.44 -9.07 -15.03
CA GLU A 51 4.91 -10.36 -14.59
C GLU A 51 4.33 -10.17 -13.19
N GLY A 52 3.01 -9.94 -13.13
CA GLY A 52 2.28 -9.80 -11.87
C GLY A 52 2.67 -10.92 -10.92
N GLY A 53 3.00 -10.57 -9.67
CA GLY A 53 3.59 -11.50 -8.72
C GLY A 53 2.85 -12.83 -8.67
N HIS A 54 3.60 -13.94 -8.71
CA HIS A 54 3.03 -15.27 -8.57
C HIS A 54 2.33 -15.35 -7.22
N ALA A 55 1.00 -15.49 -7.24
CA ALA A 55 0.24 -15.76 -6.04
C ALA A 55 0.64 -17.14 -5.52
N THR A 56 1.39 -17.18 -4.42
CA THR A 56 1.56 -18.39 -3.63
C THR A 56 0.27 -18.63 -2.86
N ILE A 57 -0.48 -19.65 -3.26
CA ILE A 57 -1.68 -20.09 -2.53
C ILE A 57 -1.18 -21.05 -1.46
N ASP A 58 -0.98 -20.54 -0.26
CA ASP A 58 -0.74 -21.37 0.92
C ASP A 58 -2.08 -21.86 1.47
N ASP A 59 -2.14 -23.14 1.86
CA ASP A 59 -3.29 -23.68 2.57
C ASP A 59 -3.37 -23.01 3.95
N LEU A 60 -4.56 -22.53 4.32
CA LEU A 60 -4.79 -21.82 5.58
C LEU A 60 -5.78 -22.58 6.48
N GLN A 61 -5.48 -22.60 7.77
CA GLN A 61 -6.37 -23.08 8.83
C GLN A 61 -6.97 -21.89 9.57
N GLU A 62 -8.29 -21.88 9.70
CA GLU A 62 -9.03 -20.88 10.46
C GLU A 62 -9.08 -21.24 11.95
N ILE A 63 -8.82 -20.26 12.82
CA ILE A 63 -9.00 -20.35 14.26
C ILE A 63 -9.86 -19.18 14.71
N ASN A 64 -10.82 -19.42 15.61
CA ASN A 64 -11.63 -18.34 16.17
C ASN A 64 -11.00 -17.86 17.48
N LEU A 65 -10.43 -16.66 17.46
CA LEU A 65 -10.03 -15.95 18.68
C LEU A 65 -11.20 -15.24 19.33
N GLY A 66 -12.45 -15.37 18.92
CA GLY A 66 -13.61 -14.66 19.49
C GLY A 66 -14.42 -15.52 20.45
N ILE A 67 -15.64 -15.09 20.74
CA ILE A 67 -16.68 -15.94 21.35
C ILE A 67 -17.70 -16.34 20.28
N VAL A 68 -18.62 -17.25 20.59
CA VAL A 68 -19.61 -17.75 19.62
C VAL A 68 -20.46 -16.61 19.04
N ASP A 69 -20.86 -15.65 19.88
CA ASP A 69 -21.73 -14.53 19.47
C ASP A 69 -20.97 -13.39 18.78
N SER A 70 -19.64 -13.34 18.93
CA SER A 70 -18.76 -12.32 18.35
C SER A 70 -17.45 -13.02 17.95
N PRO A 71 -17.47 -13.72 16.79
CA PRO A 71 -16.31 -14.45 16.31
C PRO A 71 -15.25 -13.49 15.77
N ASN A 72 -13.99 -13.79 16.05
CA ASN A 72 -12.81 -13.07 15.61
C ASN A 72 -11.89 -14.08 14.90
N PRO A 73 -12.21 -14.43 13.63
CA PRO A 73 -11.46 -15.43 12.89
C PRO A 73 -10.09 -14.91 12.48
N ILE A 74 -9.12 -15.80 12.54
CA ILE A 74 -7.72 -15.60 12.14
C ILE A 74 -7.27 -16.81 11.32
N PHE A 75 -6.23 -16.63 10.50
CA PHE A 75 -5.77 -17.66 9.57
C PHE A 75 -4.29 -17.96 9.80
N PHE A 76 -3.99 -19.24 9.96
CA PHE A 76 -2.64 -19.78 10.09
C PHE A 76 -2.29 -20.61 8.87
N ASN A 77 -1.01 -20.73 8.53
CA ASN A 77 -0.60 -21.67 7.49
C ASN A 77 -0.85 -23.11 7.97
N ALA A 78 -1.50 -23.93 7.13
CA ALA A 78 -1.83 -25.32 7.43
C ALA A 78 -0.58 -26.22 7.55
N SER A 79 0.58 -25.75 7.10
CA SER A 79 1.87 -26.44 7.19
C SER A 79 2.57 -26.26 8.54
N LEU A 80 2.01 -25.45 9.46
CA LEU A 80 2.58 -25.27 10.80
C LEU A 80 2.54 -26.57 11.60
N THR A 81 3.57 -26.77 12.43
CA THR A 81 3.55 -27.89 13.37
C THR A 81 2.50 -27.65 14.48
N PRO A 82 1.97 -28.70 15.11
CA PRO A 82 1.02 -28.55 16.20
C PRO A 82 1.55 -27.72 17.38
N GLN A 83 2.86 -27.81 17.65
CA GLN A 83 3.51 -27.04 18.71
C GLN A 83 3.52 -25.54 18.37
N GLU A 84 3.96 -25.17 17.17
CA GLU A 84 3.99 -23.77 16.73
C GLU A 84 2.58 -23.17 16.72
N LEU A 85 1.60 -23.94 16.23
CA LEU A 85 0.21 -23.50 16.18
C LEU A 85 -0.34 -23.24 17.59
N GLU A 86 0.01 -24.08 18.57
CA GLU A 86 -0.36 -23.87 19.97
C GLU A 86 0.32 -22.64 20.57
N GLU A 87 1.63 -22.48 20.35
CA GLU A 87 2.40 -21.31 20.82
C GLU A 87 1.83 -20.00 20.26
N TYR A 88 1.53 -19.93 18.95
CA TYR A 88 0.92 -18.75 18.36
C TYR A 88 -0.51 -18.52 18.84
N THR A 89 -1.28 -19.58 19.03
CA THR A 89 -2.66 -19.47 19.53
C THR A 89 -2.66 -18.89 20.94
N GLN A 90 -1.76 -19.35 21.82
CA GLN A 90 -1.63 -18.80 23.18
C GLN A 90 -1.22 -17.32 23.14
N LEU A 91 -0.22 -16.99 22.31
CA LEU A 91 0.23 -15.61 22.14
C LEU A 91 -0.92 -14.69 21.70
N TRP A 92 -1.63 -15.06 20.62
CA TRP A 92 -2.68 -14.20 20.10
C TRP A 92 -3.93 -14.14 20.99
N GLN A 93 -4.15 -15.16 21.83
CA GLN A 93 -5.15 -15.09 22.89
C GLN A 93 -4.78 -14.09 24.00
N GLU A 94 -3.49 -13.99 24.37
CA GLU A 94 -3.00 -13.00 25.33
C GLU A 94 -3.18 -11.58 24.82
N TYR A 95 -2.89 -11.34 23.52
CA TYR A 95 -2.96 -10.02 22.88
C TYR A 95 -4.27 -9.79 22.10
N ARG A 96 -5.35 -10.49 22.47
CA ARG A 96 -6.64 -10.40 21.77
C ARG A 96 -7.18 -8.96 21.68
N ASP A 97 -6.92 -8.13 22.68
CA ASP A 97 -7.40 -6.76 22.82
C ASP A 97 -6.56 -5.72 22.06
N VAL A 98 -5.40 -6.10 21.54
CA VAL A 98 -4.53 -5.21 20.74
C VAL A 98 -5.07 -5.03 19.31
N PHE A 99 -5.86 -5.98 18.82
CA PHE A 99 -6.43 -5.94 17.48
C PHE A 99 -7.74 -5.13 17.47
N ALA A 100 -7.90 -4.33 16.43
CA ALA A 100 -9.17 -3.68 16.13
C ALA A 100 -10.05 -4.61 15.30
N TRP A 101 -10.83 -5.46 15.98
CA TRP A 101 -11.77 -6.40 15.36
C TRP A 101 -12.89 -5.68 14.58
N SER A 102 -13.17 -4.44 14.97
CA SER A 102 -14.09 -3.54 14.29
C SER A 102 -13.54 -2.13 14.20
N TYR A 103 -14.15 -1.29 13.36
CA TYR A 103 -13.82 0.14 13.30
C TYR A 103 -14.12 0.88 14.61
N GLN A 104 -15.01 0.36 15.47
CA GLN A 104 -15.29 0.97 16.77
C GLN A 104 -14.07 0.90 17.70
N ASP A 105 -13.20 -0.07 17.48
CA ASP A 105 -11.97 -0.28 18.25
C ASP A 105 -10.83 0.66 17.82
N MET A 106 -11.03 1.48 16.77
CA MET A 106 -10.11 2.53 16.32
C MET A 106 -10.68 3.95 16.50
N PRO A 107 -10.91 4.42 17.74
CA PRO A 107 -11.61 5.69 18.00
C PRO A 107 -10.81 6.95 17.58
N SER A 108 -9.50 6.83 17.35
CA SER A 108 -8.64 7.95 16.95
C SER A 108 -8.67 8.25 15.45
N LEU A 109 -9.36 7.45 14.64
CA LEU A 109 -9.42 7.62 13.19
C LEU A 109 -10.84 8.02 12.77
N ASP A 110 -10.98 9.16 12.06
CA ASP A 110 -12.27 9.57 11.51
C ASP A 110 -12.76 8.52 10.49
N PRO A 111 -13.91 7.88 10.71
CA PRO A 111 -14.45 6.88 9.78
C PRO A 111 -14.66 7.42 8.37
N ASN A 112 -14.90 8.73 8.20
CA ASN A 112 -15.02 9.35 6.88
C ASN A 112 -13.71 9.37 6.10
N ILE A 113 -12.57 9.28 6.80
CA ILE A 113 -11.23 9.15 6.21
C ILE A 113 -10.87 7.66 6.04
N ALA A 114 -11.23 6.82 7.01
CA ALA A 114 -10.84 5.40 7.05
C ALA A 114 -11.65 4.48 6.12
N VAL A 115 -12.90 4.86 5.79
CA VAL A 115 -13.81 4.02 5.01
C VAL A 115 -13.68 4.35 3.53
N HIS A 116 -13.10 3.44 2.75
CA HIS A 116 -13.09 3.52 1.30
C HIS A 116 -14.43 3.06 0.72
N LYS A 117 -15.08 3.94 -0.06
CA LYS A 117 -16.27 3.61 -0.84
C LYS A 117 -15.86 3.17 -2.24
N LEU A 118 -15.88 1.86 -2.49
CA LEU A 118 -15.68 1.35 -3.84
C LEU A 118 -16.95 1.59 -4.68
N GLY A 119 -16.79 2.30 -5.79
CA GLY A 119 -17.84 2.49 -6.79
C GLY A 119 -18.06 1.22 -7.60
N ILE A 120 -18.64 0.19 -6.99
CA ILE A 120 -18.94 -1.06 -7.69
C ILE A 120 -20.17 -0.85 -8.59
N LEU A 121 -19.95 -0.89 -9.90
CA LEU A 121 -21.04 -0.88 -10.87
C LEU A 121 -21.72 -2.25 -10.86
N TYR A 122 -23.05 -2.24 -10.73
CA TYR A 122 -23.91 -3.42 -10.56
C TYR A 122 -23.86 -4.48 -11.69
N LYS A 123 -23.05 -4.28 -12.74
CA LYS A 123 -22.93 -5.18 -13.90
C LYS A 123 -21.63 -6.00 -13.96
N ALA A 124 -20.82 -6.00 -12.91
CA ALA A 124 -19.52 -6.67 -12.89
C ALA A 124 -19.52 -8.10 -12.29
N ARG A 125 -20.66 -8.82 -12.31
CA ARG A 125 -20.78 -10.18 -11.78
C ARG A 125 -20.92 -11.20 -12.90
#